data_AF-A0A2X2TB41-F1
#
_entry.id   AF-A0A2X2TB41-F1
#
_cell.length_a   1.000
_cell.length_b   1.000
_cell.length_c   1.000
_cell.angle_alpha   90.00
_cell.angle_beta   90.00
_cell.angle_gamma   90.00
#
_symmetry.space_group_name_H-M   'P 1'
#
loop_
_entity.id
_entity.type
_entity.pdbx_description
1 polymer ?
#
loop_
_entity_poly.entity_id
_entity_poly.type
_entity_poly.pdbx_seq_one_letter_code
_entity_poly.pdbx_strand_id
1 'polypeptide(L)'
;MVAELKKAGVQQIKGNVLVDTSIFASHDKAPGWPWNDMTQCFSAPPAAAIVDRNCFSISLYSAPKADDLAYIRIASYYPVVMFSQVRTLAKGSPDAQYCELDVVPGDLNRFTLTGCLTQRADPLPLAFAIQGWCQLCGRHHQR
;
A
#
# COMPACT_ATOMS: atom_id res chain seq x y z
N MET A 1 12.64 11.15 -18.21
CA MET A 1 11.37 11.77 -18.66
C MET A 1 11.16 13.15 -18.07
N VAL A 2 10.87 13.31 -16.78
CA VAL A 2 10.63 14.64 -16.16
C VAL A 2 11.83 15.60 -16.35
N ALA A 3 13.05 15.11 -16.15
CA ALA A 3 14.26 15.90 -16.40
C ALA A 3 14.40 16.36 -17.86
N GLU A 4 14.00 15.51 -18.82
CA GLU A 4 14.05 15.85 -20.25
C GLU A 4 12.99 16.89 -20.63
N LEU A 5 11.80 16.82 -20.05
CA LEU A 5 10.76 17.83 -20.22
C LEU A 5 11.24 19.21 -19.74
N LYS A 6 11.95 19.24 -18.60
CA LYS A 6 12.57 20.46 -18.07
C LYS A 6 13.69 20.98 -18.98
N LYS A 7 14.55 20.09 -19.50
CA LYS A 7 15.61 20.45 -20.47
C LYS A 7 15.03 21.00 -21.78
N ALA A 8 13.86 20.52 -22.20
CA ALA A 8 13.12 21.05 -23.35
C ALA A 8 12.50 22.44 -23.11
N GLY A 9 12.76 23.08 -21.96
CA GLY A 9 12.34 24.45 -21.66
C GLY A 9 10.95 24.57 -21.03
N VAL A 10 10.27 23.46 -20.77
CA VAL A 10 8.98 23.49 -20.06
C VAL A 10 9.22 23.75 -18.57
N GLN A 11 8.86 24.94 -18.11
CA GLN A 11 9.02 25.37 -16.71
C GLN A 11 7.69 25.37 -15.92
N GLN A 12 6.56 25.47 -16.62
CA GLN A 12 5.23 25.51 -16.03
C GLN A 12 4.23 24.82 -16.93
N ILE A 13 3.32 24.03 -16.33
CA ILE A 13 2.15 23.46 -17.01
C ILE A 13 0.94 24.28 -16.58
N LYS A 14 0.38 25.06 -17.51
CA LYS A 14 -0.87 25.83 -17.29
C LYS A 14 -2.06 25.00 -17.77
N GLY A 15 -2.37 23.93 -17.02
CA GLY A 15 -3.41 22.97 -17.38
C GLY A 15 -3.36 21.72 -16.51
N ASN A 16 -3.97 20.64 -17.01
CA ASN A 16 -4.02 19.36 -16.31
C ASN A 16 -2.79 18.50 -16.64
N VAL A 17 -2.35 17.70 -15.67
CA VAL A 17 -1.43 16.58 -15.90
C VAL A 17 -2.28 15.33 -16.01
N LEU A 18 -2.21 14.67 -17.16
CA LEU A 18 -3.02 13.48 -17.46
C LEU A 18 -2.15 12.24 -17.32
N VAL A 19 -2.64 11.25 -16.56
CA VAL A 19 -2.08 9.90 -16.53
C VAL A 19 -2.95 9.06 -17.45
N ASP A 20 -2.44 8.76 -18.64
CA ASP A 20 -3.17 8.00 -19.64
C ASP A 20 -2.99 6.49 -19.41
N THR A 21 -4.06 5.83 -18.97
CA THR A 21 -4.12 4.37 -18.77
C THR A 21 -5.02 3.68 -19.79
N SER A 22 -5.38 4.35 -20.89
CA SER A 22 -6.37 3.87 -21.87
C SER A 22 -5.97 2.61 -22.66
N ILE A 23 -4.69 2.21 -22.59
CA ILE A 23 -4.20 0.99 -23.22
C ILE A 23 -4.87 -0.27 -22.65
N PHE A 24 -5.31 -0.24 -21.38
CA PHE A 24 -6.11 -1.29 -20.73
C PHE A 24 -7.48 -0.77 -20.31
N ALA A 25 -8.43 -1.69 -20.18
CA ALA A 25 -9.78 -1.43 -19.72
C ALA A 25 -10.24 -2.58 -18.80
N SER A 26 -11.41 -2.40 -18.15
CA SER A 26 -11.92 -3.32 -17.13
C SER A 26 -11.06 -3.33 -15.84
N HIS A 27 -11.14 -4.41 -15.06
CA HIS A 27 -10.40 -4.57 -13.83
C HIS A 27 -8.94 -4.95 -14.08
N ASP A 28 -8.03 -4.36 -13.30
CA ASP A 28 -6.60 -4.77 -13.24
C ASP A 28 -6.40 -6.09 -12.45
N LYS A 29 -7.46 -6.84 -12.21
CA LYS A 29 -7.47 -8.07 -11.39
C LYS A 29 -8.24 -9.14 -12.17
N ALA A 30 -7.61 -10.28 -12.41
CA ALA A 30 -8.24 -11.34 -13.18
C ALA A 30 -9.31 -12.08 -12.35
N PRO A 31 -10.34 -12.65 -12.99
CA PRO A 31 -11.32 -13.47 -12.30
C PRO A 31 -10.66 -14.71 -11.67
N GLY A 32 -11.12 -15.07 -10.46
CA GLY A 32 -10.61 -16.22 -9.72
C GLY A 32 -9.35 -15.97 -8.90
N TRP A 33 -8.79 -14.75 -8.92
CA TRP A 33 -7.68 -14.39 -8.04
C TRP A 33 -8.12 -14.40 -6.57
N PRO A 34 -7.36 -15.06 -5.67
CA PRO A 34 -7.64 -15.02 -4.24
C PRO A 34 -7.57 -13.59 -3.70
N TRP A 35 -8.65 -13.14 -3.08
CA TRP A 35 -8.76 -11.76 -2.57
C TRP A 35 -7.73 -11.46 -1.48
N ASN A 36 -7.37 -12.47 -0.68
CA ASN A 36 -6.43 -12.38 0.44
C ASN A 36 -4.98 -12.19 -0.02
N ASP A 37 -4.65 -12.54 -1.26
CA ASP A 37 -3.31 -12.35 -1.82
C ASP A 37 -3.14 -10.98 -2.47
N MET A 38 -4.22 -10.23 -2.68
CA MET A 38 -4.20 -8.98 -3.44
C MET A 38 -3.32 -7.88 -2.83
N THR A 39 -3.04 -7.95 -1.54
CA THR A 39 -2.13 -7.02 -0.83
C THR A 39 -0.68 -7.49 -0.88
N GLN A 40 -0.39 -8.69 -1.37
CA GLN A 40 0.96 -9.22 -1.51
C GLN A 40 1.58 -8.78 -2.85
N CYS A 41 2.86 -8.39 -2.83
CA CYS A 41 3.53 -7.86 -4.03
C CYS A 41 3.58 -8.83 -5.22
N PHE A 42 3.52 -10.15 -4.99
CA PHE A 42 3.47 -11.13 -6.10
C PHE A 42 2.13 -11.11 -6.84
N SER A 43 1.06 -10.67 -6.18
CA SER A 43 -0.29 -10.52 -6.73
C SER A 43 -0.66 -9.05 -6.91
N ALA A 44 0.35 -8.17 -7.03
CA ALA A 44 0.10 -6.76 -7.28
C ALA A 44 -0.67 -6.60 -8.62
N PRO A 45 -1.74 -5.79 -8.68
CA PRO A 45 -2.52 -5.60 -9.89
C PRO A 45 -1.62 -5.18 -11.08
N PRO A 46 -1.57 -5.96 -12.18
CA PRO A 46 -0.80 -5.65 -13.37
C PRO A 46 -1.51 -4.57 -14.22
N ALA A 47 -1.65 -3.37 -13.65
CA ALA A 47 -2.32 -2.24 -14.27
C ALA A 47 -1.52 -1.63 -15.44
N ALA A 48 -2.15 -0.76 -16.23
CA ALA A 48 -1.44 0.01 -17.25
C ALA A 48 -0.38 0.97 -16.65
N ALA A 49 -0.59 1.43 -15.42
CA ALA A 49 0.36 2.24 -14.66
C ALA A 49 1.09 1.38 -13.61
N ILE A 50 2.37 1.11 -13.87
CA ILE A 50 3.26 0.40 -12.94
C ILE A 50 4.51 1.23 -12.69
N VAL A 51 4.77 1.55 -11.43
CA VAL A 51 6.03 2.14 -10.97
C VAL A 51 6.61 1.21 -9.90
N ASP A 52 7.88 0.82 -10.04
CA ASP A 52 8.57 -0.10 -9.13
C ASP A 52 7.75 -1.35 -8.77
N ARG A 53 7.18 -1.99 -9.80
CA ARG A 53 6.32 -3.19 -9.69
C ARG A 53 5.06 -3.00 -8.86
N ASN A 54 4.62 -1.76 -8.61
CA ASN A 54 3.49 -1.45 -7.74
C ASN A 54 3.65 -2.06 -6.34
N CYS A 55 4.89 -2.14 -5.85
CA CYS A 55 5.23 -2.72 -4.56
C CYS A 55 5.98 -1.68 -3.72
N PHE A 56 5.60 -1.57 -2.45
CA PHE A 56 6.31 -0.73 -1.49
C PHE A 56 6.57 -1.50 -0.20
N SER A 57 7.55 -1.04 0.58
CA SER A 57 7.91 -1.67 1.85
C SER A 57 7.73 -0.72 3.02
N ILE A 58 7.47 -1.32 4.19
CA ILE A 58 7.41 -0.65 5.48
C ILE A 58 8.18 -1.44 6.54
N SER A 59 8.44 -0.78 7.65
CA SER A 59 8.91 -1.42 8.88
C SER A 59 7.89 -1.20 9.98
N LEU A 60 7.34 -2.29 10.52
CA LEU A 60 6.42 -2.26 11.66
C LEU A 60 7.18 -2.53 12.96
N TYR A 61 7.12 -1.60 13.90
CA TYR A 61 7.79 -1.69 15.19
C TYR A 61 6.78 -1.95 16.29
N SER A 62 7.04 -2.96 17.14
CA SER A 62 6.30 -3.11 18.40
C SER A 62 6.56 -1.94 19.33
N ALA A 63 5.56 -1.55 20.11
CA ALA A 63 5.71 -0.53 21.13
C ALA A 63 6.61 -1.00 22.29
N PRO A 64 7.29 -0.08 22.99
CA PRO A 64 8.10 -0.42 24.17
C PRO A 64 7.28 -1.02 25.31
N LYS A 65 6.00 -0.61 25.43
CA LYS A 65 5.06 -1.08 26.44
C LYS A 65 4.01 -1.99 25.78
N ALA A 66 3.63 -3.06 26.47
CA ALA A 66 2.51 -3.90 26.04
C ALA A 66 1.20 -3.10 26.05
N ASP A 67 0.26 -3.51 25.20
CA ASP A 67 -1.03 -2.88 24.88
C ASP A 67 -0.98 -1.52 24.17
N ASP A 68 0.18 -0.87 24.08
CA ASP A 68 0.36 0.30 23.23
C ASP A 68 0.38 -0.09 21.74
N LEU A 69 -0.02 0.85 20.87
CA LEU A 69 -0.05 0.62 19.43
C LEU A 69 1.36 0.50 18.85
N ALA A 70 1.57 -0.54 18.05
CA ALA A 70 2.75 -0.65 17.19
C ALA A 70 2.78 0.52 16.21
N TYR A 71 3.96 0.95 15.77
CA TYR A 71 4.11 2.10 14.89
C TYR A 71 4.82 1.73 13.58
N ILE A 72 4.43 2.43 12.51
CA ILE A 72 4.87 2.16 11.15
C ILE A 72 5.93 3.18 10.77
N ARG A 73 7.03 2.73 10.16
CA ARG A 73 7.95 3.58 9.41
C ARG A 73 7.87 3.24 7.94
N ILE A 74 7.79 4.28 7.13
CA ILE A 74 7.75 4.20 5.67
C ILE A 74 8.60 5.32 5.09
N ALA A 75 9.23 5.07 3.93
CA ALA A 75 9.98 6.10 3.25
C ALA A 75 9.05 7.16 2.65
N SER A 76 9.44 8.44 2.77
CA SER A 76 8.61 9.59 2.36
C SER A 76 8.33 9.68 0.86
N TYR A 77 9.11 8.98 0.03
CA TYR A 77 8.89 8.95 -1.42
C TYR A 77 7.78 8.00 -1.86
N TYR A 78 7.28 7.12 -0.97
CA TYR A 78 6.11 6.30 -1.28
C TYR A 78 4.82 7.12 -1.07
N PRO A 79 3.99 7.32 -2.12
CA PRO A 79 2.77 8.12 -2.04
C PRO A 79 1.59 7.30 -1.48
N VAL A 80 1.77 6.71 -0.29
CA VAL A 80 0.75 5.88 0.38
C VAL A 80 0.50 6.40 1.79
N VAL A 81 -0.66 6.08 2.35
CA VAL A 81 -1.04 6.51 3.71
C VAL A 81 -1.22 5.27 4.58
N MET A 82 -0.43 5.19 5.66
CA MET A 82 -0.43 4.04 6.57
C MET A 82 -1.06 4.41 7.91
N PHE A 83 -1.90 3.52 8.43
CA PHE A 83 -2.45 3.59 9.78
C PHE A 83 -2.12 2.32 10.55
N SER A 84 -1.86 2.46 11.85
CA SER A 84 -1.66 1.32 12.74
C SER A 84 -2.76 1.29 13.79
N GLN A 85 -3.46 0.16 13.85
CA GLN A 85 -4.34 -0.25 14.94
C GLN A 85 -3.84 -1.58 15.55
N VAL A 86 -2.57 -1.90 15.33
CA VAL A 86 -1.94 -3.13 15.80
C VAL A 86 -1.55 -2.97 17.26
N ARG A 87 -2.08 -3.83 18.13
CA ARG A 87 -1.75 -3.85 19.55
C ARG A 87 -0.45 -4.60 19.79
N THR A 88 0.42 -4.04 20.62
CA THR A 88 1.67 -4.72 21.01
C THR A 88 1.42 -5.71 22.13
N LEU A 89 1.73 -6.99 21.92
CA LEU A 89 1.58 -8.03 22.95
C LEU A 89 2.89 -8.25 23.72
N ALA A 90 2.79 -8.49 25.03
CA ALA A 90 3.93 -8.96 25.81
C ALA A 90 4.41 -10.33 25.30
N LYS A 91 5.71 -10.61 25.48
CA LYS A 91 6.28 -11.93 25.15
C LYS A 91 5.60 -13.02 25.98
N GLY A 92 5.16 -14.10 25.33
CA GLY A 92 4.45 -15.20 25.98
C GLY A 92 2.97 -14.93 26.28
N SER A 93 2.40 -13.85 25.74
CA SER A 93 0.95 -13.58 25.88
C SER A 93 0.12 -14.72 25.28
N PRO A 94 -0.91 -15.24 25.98
CA PRO A 94 -1.83 -16.24 25.44
C PRO A 94 -2.63 -15.71 24.24
N ASP A 95 -2.85 -14.39 24.16
CA ASP A 95 -3.54 -13.75 23.03
C ASP A 95 -2.78 -13.92 21.71
N ALA A 96 -1.47 -14.19 21.75
CA ALA A 96 -0.65 -14.31 20.56
C ALA A 96 -1.02 -15.53 19.69
N GLN A 97 -1.73 -16.52 20.24
CA GLN A 97 -2.10 -17.74 19.51
C GLN A 97 -3.17 -17.50 18.43
N TYR A 98 -4.11 -16.59 18.68
CA TYR A 98 -5.27 -16.37 17.81
C TYR A 98 -5.43 -14.92 17.34
N CYS A 99 -4.49 -14.05 17.71
CA CYS A 99 -4.49 -12.67 17.23
C CYS A 99 -3.61 -12.55 15.99
N GLU A 100 -4.25 -12.45 14.84
CA GLU A 100 -3.60 -12.26 13.54
C GLU A 100 -3.00 -10.87 13.38
N LEU A 101 -2.14 -10.71 12.38
CA LEU A 101 -1.64 -9.43 11.90
C LEU A 101 -2.14 -9.22 10.47
N ASP A 102 -3.12 -8.34 10.31
CA ASP A 102 -3.82 -8.14 9.04
C ASP A 102 -3.51 -6.77 8.43
N VAL A 103 -3.71 -6.70 7.11
CA VAL A 103 -3.70 -5.44 6.34
C VAL A 103 -5.05 -5.24 5.67
N VAL A 104 -5.65 -4.08 5.92
CA VAL A 104 -6.91 -3.66 5.31
C VAL A 104 -6.62 -2.54 4.31
N PRO A 105 -6.68 -2.81 2.99
CA PRO A 105 -6.57 -1.76 2.00
C PRO A 105 -7.83 -0.90 1.97
N GLY A 106 -7.65 0.41 1.79
CA GLY A 106 -8.71 1.39 1.59
C GLY A 106 -8.50 2.18 0.31
N ASP A 107 -9.32 3.22 0.13
CA ASP A 107 -9.23 4.09 -1.05
C ASP A 107 -7.95 4.91 -1.06
N LEU A 108 -7.53 5.34 -2.26
CA LEU A 108 -6.40 6.23 -2.50
C LEU A 108 -5.10 5.73 -1.84
N ASN A 109 -4.81 4.43 -1.97
CA ASN A 109 -3.63 3.76 -1.40
C ASN A 109 -3.49 3.99 0.11
N ARG A 110 -4.62 3.98 0.83
CA ARG A 110 -4.65 3.90 2.29
C ARG A 110 -4.54 2.45 2.72
N PHE A 111 -3.76 2.17 3.75
CA PHE A 111 -3.64 0.84 4.34
C PHE A 111 -3.70 0.94 5.86
N THR A 112 -4.52 0.10 6.48
CA THR A 112 -4.61 0.00 7.94
C THR A 112 -4.10 -1.36 8.37
N LEU A 113 -3.11 -1.38 9.25
CA LEU A 113 -2.68 -2.61 9.91
C LEU A 113 -3.51 -2.83 11.16
N THR A 114 -4.01 -4.04 11.35
CA THR A 114 -4.89 -4.42 12.46
C THR A 114 -4.41 -5.70 13.14
N GLY A 115 -4.95 -5.96 14.34
CA GLY A 115 -4.63 -7.18 15.09
C GLY A 115 -3.48 -6.98 16.07
N CYS A 116 -2.52 -7.91 16.10
CA CYS A 116 -1.48 -7.93 17.13
C CYS A 116 -0.05 -8.11 16.61
N LEU A 117 0.91 -7.61 17.39
CA LEU A 117 2.33 -7.86 17.19
C LEU A 117 3.02 -8.11 18.54
N THR A 118 3.60 -9.30 18.71
CA THR A 118 4.41 -9.60 19.91
C THR A 118 5.67 -8.74 19.95
N GLN A 119 6.01 -8.25 21.15
CA GLN A 119 7.21 -7.46 21.38
C GLN A 119 8.48 -8.13 20.83
N ARG A 120 9.21 -7.36 20.02
CA ARG A 120 10.39 -7.81 19.30
C ARG A 120 11.46 -6.71 19.28
N ALA A 121 12.73 -7.13 19.18
CA ALA A 121 13.85 -6.19 19.12
C ALA A 121 13.95 -5.51 17.76
N ASP A 122 13.84 -6.31 16.69
CA ASP A 122 13.92 -5.83 15.31
C ASP A 122 12.55 -5.56 14.72
N PRO A 123 12.40 -4.51 13.89
CA PRO A 123 11.16 -4.25 13.18
C PRO A 123 10.80 -5.41 12.26
N LEU A 124 9.50 -5.61 12.06
CA LEU A 124 8.99 -6.55 11.06
C LEU A 124 8.95 -5.86 9.69
N PRO A 125 9.79 -6.27 8.73
CA PRO A 125 9.69 -5.77 7.36
C PRO A 125 8.44 -6.36 6.70
N LEU A 126 7.63 -5.50 6.08
CA LEU A 126 6.45 -5.90 5.32
C LEU A 126 6.49 -5.23 3.95
N ALA A 127 5.94 -5.91 2.94
CA ALA A 127 5.83 -5.39 1.59
C ALA A 127 4.40 -5.55 1.09
N PHE A 128 3.85 -4.47 0.52
CA PHE A 128 2.46 -4.42 0.08
C PHE A 128 2.32 -4.01 -1.38
N ALA A 129 1.33 -4.59 -2.03
CA ALA A 129 0.90 -4.21 -3.36
C ALA A 129 0.03 -2.95 -3.33
N ILE A 130 0.32 -2.01 -4.24
CA ILE A 130 -0.51 -0.84 -4.53
C ILE A 130 -1.80 -1.31 -5.20
N GLN A 131 -2.96 -0.91 -4.66
CA GLN A 131 -4.26 -1.46 -5.06
C GLN A 131 -4.87 -0.77 -6.28
N GLY A 132 -4.34 0.39 -6.70
CA GLY A 132 -4.70 1.04 -7.96
C GLY A 132 -4.35 2.53 -7.96
N TRP A 133 -3.84 3.01 -9.10
CA TRP A 133 -3.46 4.42 -9.29
C TRP A 133 -4.64 5.32 -9.68
N CYS A 134 -5.74 4.72 -10.17
CA CYS A 134 -6.90 5.47 -10.61
C CYS A 134 -8.21 4.75 -10.25
N GLN A 135 -8.55 4.71 -8.96
CA GLN A 135 -9.86 4.23 -8.50
C GLN A 135 -11.05 5.05 -9.06
N LEU A 136 -10.79 6.26 -9.56
CA LEU A 136 -11.77 7.14 -10.22
C LEU A 136 -11.93 6.89 -11.73
N CYS A 137 -11.01 6.18 -12.39
CA CYS A 137 -11.09 5.95 -13.84
C CYS A 137 -12.25 5.02 -14.22
N GLY A 138 -12.68 4.13 -13.30
CA GLY A 138 -13.81 3.23 -13.52
C GLY A 138 -15.19 3.90 -13.58
N ARG A 139 -15.34 5.18 -13.15
CA ARG A 139 -16.64 5.88 -13.22
C ARG A 139 -16.97 6.46 -14.59
N HIS A 140 -15.99 6.58 -15.50
CA HIS A 140 -16.22 7.14 -16.83
C HIS A 140 -16.64 6.12 -17.90
N HIS A 141 -16.69 4.83 -17.57
CA HIS A 141 -17.01 3.76 -18.53
C HIS A 141 -18.35 3.06 -18.28
N GLN A 142 -19.17 3.54 -17.34
CA GLN A 142 -20.54 3.05 -17.09
C GLN A 142 -21.63 4.05 -17.53
N ARG A 143 -21.37 4.90 -18.54
CA ARG A 143 -22.41 5.69 -19.21
C ARG A 143 -22.32 5.51 -20.71
#